data_AF-A0A3D6DPU0-F1
#
_entry.id   AF-A0A3D6DPU0-F1
#
_cell.length_a   1.000
_cell.length_b   1.000
_cell.length_c   1.000
_cell.angle_alpha   90.00
_cell.angle_beta   90.00
_cell.angle_gamma   90.00
#
_symmetry.space_group_name_H-M   'P 1'
#
loop_
_entity.id
_entity.type
_entity.pdbx_description
1 polymer ?
#
loop_
_entity_poly.entity_id
_entity_poly.type
_entity_poly.pdbx_seq_one_letter_code
_entity_poly.pdbx_strand_id
1 'polypeptide(L)'
;MQLTAPARIWPVTRKPAVGDRRSGGLPSASCIVPGLNECDNLRVLLPSLAAILEAHSSAWEVIVVDDGSTDATAELMASWTARPGFRYLQLSRNFGKEAALSAGLEAAEGEVVVSLDADLQHPPALIPPMIERWRAGADVVCAVRENRDDESSLKRYGASLLYLILGSADGVTISPDVGDFRLMDRQVVLALLQLPERTRFMKG
;
A
#
# COMPACT_ATOMS: atom_id res chain seq x y z
N MET A 1 18.92 34.31 -1.16
CA MET A 1 17.78 34.21 -2.10
C MET A 1 18.13 33.14 -3.13
N GLN A 2 17.59 31.92 -3.00
CA GLN A 2 17.61 30.82 -4.00
C GLN A 2 16.85 29.63 -3.36
N LEU A 3 15.55 29.51 -3.62
CA LEU A 3 14.89 28.67 -4.64
C LEU A 3 14.82 27.19 -4.25
N THR A 4 13.74 26.87 -3.52
CA THR A 4 13.16 25.54 -3.28
C THR A 4 12.79 24.86 -4.61
N ALA A 5 13.37 23.69 -4.89
CA ALA A 5 12.96 22.83 -6.01
C ALA A 5 11.95 21.79 -5.53
N PRO A 6 10.80 21.58 -6.23
CA PRO A 6 9.78 20.63 -5.81
C PRO A 6 10.15 19.18 -6.18
N ALA A 7 9.70 18.23 -5.36
CA ALA A 7 9.79 16.79 -5.60
C ALA A 7 9.21 16.43 -6.99
N ARG A 8 10.00 15.77 -7.83
CA ARG A 8 9.58 15.31 -9.17
C ARG A 8 9.11 13.87 -9.11
N ILE A 9 7.86 13.66 -9.49
CA ILE A 9 7.24 12.34 -9.59
C ILE A 9 6.79 12.12 -11.05
N TRP A 10 7.07 10.93 -11.60
CA TRP A 10 6.97 10.62 -13.04
C TRP A 10 5.65 9.91 -13.37
N PRO A 11 4.84 10.36 -14.35
CA PRO A 11 3.63 9.65 -14.74
C PRO A 11 3.97 8.58 -15.79
N VAL A 12 3.49 7.35 -15.58
CA VAL A 12 3.43 6.33 -16.64
C VAL A 12 1.98 6.30 -17.11
N THR A 13 1.70 7.01 -18.20
CA THR A 13 0.36 7.09 -18.81
C THR A 13 0.11 5.92 -19.75
N ARG A 14 -1.01 5.22 -19.57
CA ARG A 14 -1.64 4.37 -20.60
C ARG A 14 -2.51 5.23 -21.53
N LYS A 15 -2.71 4.73 -22.75
CA LYS A 15 -3.80 5.16 -23.64
C LYS A 15 -5.14 4.73 -22.99
N PRO A 16 -6.16 5.60 -22.87
CA PRO A 16 -7.37 5.26 -22.13
C PRO A 16 -8.10 4.12 -22.83
N ALA A 17 -8.33 3.02 -22.11
CA ALA A 17 -9.29 2.01 -22.52
C ALA A 17 -10.71 2.54 -22.26
N VAL A 18 -11.66 2.18 -23.13
CA VAL A 18 -13.07 2.55 -23.02
C VAL A 18 -13.61 2.21 -21.63
N GLY A 19 -14.02 3.25 -20.89
CA GLY A 19 -14.58 3.17 -19.53
C GLY A 19 -13.58 3.51 -18.42
N ASP A 20 -13.03 4.72 -18.41
CA ASP A 20 -12.06 5.15 -17.38
C ASP A 20 -12.74 5.35 -16.02
N ARG A 21 -12.80 4.30 -15.20
CA ARG A 21 -13.27 4.34 -13.80
C ARG A 21 -12.49 5.32 -12.92
N ARG A 22 -11.29 5.75 -13.35
CA ARG A 22 -10.42 6.66 -12.57
C ARG A 22 -10.74 8.14 -12.79
N SER A 23 -11.66 8.44 -13.71
CA SER A 23 -11.98 9.81 -14.16
C SER A 23 -13.15 10.48 -13.42
N GLY A 24 -13.77 9.83 -12.43
CA GLY A 24 -14.90 10.38 -11.67
C GLY A 24 -14.74 10.26 -10.16
N GLY A 25 -14.73 11.40 -9.45
CA GLY A 25 -14.88 11.46 -7.99
C GLY A 25 -13.70 10.92 -7.16
N LEU A 26 -13.88 10.90 -5.84
CA LEU A 26 -12.98 10.22 -4.90
C LEU A 26 -13.10 8.70 -5.07
N PRO A 27 -12.00 7.93 -5.19
CA PRO A 27 -12.10 6.48 -5.28
C PRO A 27 -12.53 5.88 -3.94
N SER A 28 -13.04 4.64 -3.97
CA SER A 28 -13.09 3.82 -2.75
C SER A 28 -11.70 3.28 -2.40
N ALA A 29 -11.33 3.27 -1.12
CA ALA A 29 -9.98 2.91 -0.69
C ALA A 29 -9.97 1.87 0.44
N SER A 30 -9.14 0.83 0.30
CA SER A 30 -8.83 -0.09 1.39
C SER A 30 -7.39 0.10 1.84
N CYS A 31 -7.16 0.34 3.12
CA CYS A 31 -5.83 0.37 3.69
C CYS A 31 -5.60 -0.86 4.56
N ILE A 32 -4.59 -1.66 4.23
CA ILE A 32 -4.21 -2.87 4.93
C ILE A 32 -3.03 -2.54 5.83
N VAL A 33 -3.17 -2.85 7.12
CA VAL A 33 -2.14 -2.66 8.13
C VAL A 33 -1.83 -4.01 8.79
N PRO A 34 -0.82 -4.76 8.28
CA PRO A 34 -0.36 -5.96 8.96
C PRO A 34 0.42 -5.57 10.23
N GLY A 35 0.21 -6.30 11.31
CA GLY A 35 0.88 -6.02 12.58
C GLY A 35 1.00 -7.24 13.48
N LEU A 36 2.03 -7.22 14.34
CA LEU A 36 2.23 -8.18 15.42
C LEU A 36 2.79 -7.41 16.63
N ASN A 37 2.00 -7.35 17.71
CA ASN A 37 2.29 -6.60 18.92
C ASN A 37 2.52 -5.10 18.66
N GLU A 38 1.60 -4.47 17.93
CA GLU A 38 1.72 -3.08 17.45
C GLU A 38 0.72 -2.13 18.13
N CYS A 39 0.23 -2.48 19.33
CA CYS A 39 -0.84 -1.73 20.02
C CYS A 39 -0.53 -0.23 20.14
N ASP A 40 0.68 0.14 20.58
CA ASP A 40 1.05 1.55 20.78
C ASP A 40 1.16 2.32 19.45
N ASN A 41 1.70 1.67 18.42
CA ASN A 41 1.83 2.26 17.10
C ASN A 41 0.47 2.44 16.42
N LEU A 42 -0.41 1.43 16.50
CA LEU A 42 -1.78 1.49 16.00
C LEU A 42 -2.59 2.62 16.66
N ARG A 43 -2.40 2.86 17.96
CA ARG A 43 -3.06 3.96 18.68
C ARG A 43 -2.75 5.33 18.06
N VAL A 44 -1.55 5.52 17.52
CA VAL A 44 -1.13 6.75 16.85
C VAL A 44 -1.54 6.76 15.37
N LEU A 45 -1.41 5.61 14.70
CA LEU A 45 -1.63 5.49 13.26
C LEU A 45 -3.10 5.64 12.87
N LEU A 46 -4.01 4.91 13.55
CA LEU A 46 -5.41 4.77 13.13
C LEU A 46 -6.17 6.10 13.05
N PRO A 47 -6.05 7.06 14.01
CA PRO A 47 -6.70 8.36 13.89
C PRO A 47 -6.26 9.16 12.65
N SER A 48 -4.95 9.17 12.38
CA SER A 48 -4.38 9.89 11.24
C SER A 48 -4.81 9.26 9.92
N LEU A 49 -4.77 7.92 9.86
CA LEU A 49 -5.17 7.16 8.69
C LEU A 49 -6.66 7.35 8.35
N ALA A 50 -7.54 7.29 9.35
CA ALA A 50 -8.97 7.56 9.18
C ALA A 50 -9.21 8.97 8.64
N ALA A 51 -8.59 10.00 9.22
CA ALA A 51 -8.79 11.39 8.80
C ALA A 51 -8.40 11.62 7.33
N ILE A 52 -7.31 11.00 6.88
CA ILE A 52 -6.84 11.11 5.49
C ILE A 52 -7.75 10.35 4.53
N LEU A 53 -8.13 9.11 4.86
CA LEU A 53 -9.01 8.33 4.01
C LEU A 53 -10.41 8.96 3.90
N GLU A 54 -10.95 9.47 5.00
CA GLU A 54 -12.24 10.17 5.03
C GLU A 54 -12.24 11.45 4.16
N ALA A 55 -11.11 12.15 4.06
CA ALA A 55 -10.99 13.35 3.22
C ALA A 55 -10.74 13.05 1.74
N HIS A 56 -10.16 11.89 1.40
CA HIS A 56 -9.63 11.60 0.07
C HIS A 56 -10.25 10.37 -0.62
N SER A 57 -11.27 9.75 -0.02
CA SER A 57 -11.96 8.58 -0.56
C SER A 57 -13.48 8.73 -0.47
N SER A 58 -14.22 8.19 -1.44
CA SER A 58 -15.70 8.21 -1.42
C SER A 58 -16.29 7.18 -0.48
N ALA A 59 -15.57 6.08 -0.29
CA ALA A 59 -15.76 5.08 0.75
C ALA A 59 -14.38 4.60 1.18
N TRP A 60 -14.23 4.22 2.44
CA TRP A 60 -12.94 3.76 2.93
C TRP A 60 -13.06 2.65 3.95
N GLU A 61 -12.02 1.83 4.00
CA GLU A 61 -11.82 0.86 5.06
C GLU A 61 -10.34 0.79 5.47
N VAL A 62 -10.10 0.53 6.75
CA VAL A 62 -8.81 0.18 7.32
C VAL A 62 -8.94 -1.24 7.85
N ILE A 63 -8.17 -2.14 7.28
CA ILE A 63 -8.12 -3.56 7.64
C ILE A 63 -6.84 -3.78 8.42
N VAL A 64 -6.95 -3.85 9.75
CA VAL A 64 -5.82 -4.25 10.60
C VAL A 64 -5.77 -5.77 10.62
N VAL A 65 -4.67 -6.33 10.11
CA VAL A 65 -4.44 -7.77 10.11
C VAL A 65 -3.45 -8.12 11.20
N ASP A 66 -3.94 -8.73 12.25
CA ASP A 66 -3.16 -9.13 13.41
C ASP A 66 -2.65 -10.56 13.24
N ASP A 67 -1.33 -10.70 13.15
CA ASP A 67 -0.61 -11.96 12.98
C ASP A 67 -0.41 -12.73 14.30
N GLY A 68 -1.43 -12.75 15.16
CA GLY A 68 -1.41 -13.48 16.43
C GLY A 68 -0.72 -12.73 17.57
N SER A 69 -1.02 -11.44 17.74
CA SER A 69 -0.53 -10.61 18.83
C SER A 69 -0.93 -11.15 20.20
N THR A 70 -0.05 -10.92 21.17
CA THR A 70 -0.23 -11.29 22.58
C THR A 70 -0.33 -10.07 23.49
N ASP A 71 -0.20 -8.86 22.93
CA ASP A 71 -0.38 -7.59 23.63
C ASP A 71 -1.86 -7.14 23.60
N ALA A 72 -2.09 -5.86 23.93
CA ALA A 72 -3.44 -5.26 23.94
C ALA A 72 -3.98 -4.89 22.54
N THR A 73 -3.38 -5.36 21.44
CA THR A 73 -3.82 -5.03 20.07
C THR A 73 -5.28 -5.43 19.82
N ALA A 74 -5.68 -6.62 20.25
CA ALA A 74 -7.06 -7.10 20.09
C ALA A 74 -8.06 -6.24 20.88
N GLU A 75 -7.71 -5.85 22.11
CA GLU A 75 -8.54 -4.98 22.95
C GLU A 75 -8.66 -3.57 22.36
N LEU A 76 -7.55 -3.01 21.89
CA LEU A 76 -7.55 -1.74 21.17
C LEU A 76 -8.48 -1.81 19.95
N MET A 77 -8.34 -2.84 19.12
CA MET A 77 -9.12 -2.97 17.90
C MET A 77 -10.61 -3.21 18.15
N ALA A 78 -11.00 -3.84 19.27
CA ALA A 78 -12.40 -3.96 19.66
C ALA A 78 -13.11 -2.60 19.82
N SER A 79 -12.39 -1.57 20.27
CA SER A 79 -12.93 -0.20 20.35
C SER A 79 -13.02 0.47 18.98
N TRP A 80 -12.08 0.19 18.08
CA TRP A 80 -12.03 0.80 16.75
C TRP A 80 -13.04 0.20 15.77
N THR A 81 -13.31 -1.10 15.84
CA THR A 81 -14.29 -1.77 14.97
C THR A 81 -15.74 -1.36 15.25
N ALA A 82 -16.01 -0.70 16.37
CA ALA A 82 -17.30 -0.06 16.62
C ALA A 82 -17.54 1.16 15.70
N ARG A 83 -16.47 1.76 15.14
CA ARG A 83 -16.55 2.84 14.16
C ARG A 83 -16.62 2.24 12.74
N PRO A 84 -17.57 2.68 11.89
CA PRO A 84 -17.60 2.28 10.48
C PRO A 84 -16.27 2.60 9.78
N GLY A 85 -15.86 1.71 8.87
CA GLY A 85 -14.60 1.83 8.14
C GLY A 85 -13.41 1.14 8.81
N PHE A 86 -13.53 0.60 10.03
CA PHE A 86 -12.47 -0.24 10.62
C PHE A 86 -12.86 -1.71 10.63
N ARG A 87 -11.93 -2.55 10.18
CA ARG A 87 -12.05 -4.01 10.19
C ARG A 87 -10.82 -4.60 10.87
N TYR A 88 -11.04 -5.64 11.65
CA TYR A 88 -9.99 -6.36 12.35
C TYR A 88 -10.00 -7.81 11.91
N LEU A 89 -8.87 -8.29 11.42
CA LEU A 89 -8.67 -9.68 11.00
C LEU A 89 -7.57 -10.29 11.85
N GLN A 90 -7.95 -11.14 12.79
CA GLN A 90 -7.01 -11.84 13.65
C GLN A 90 -6.69 -13.21 13.06
N LEU A 91 -5.41 -13.46 12.77
CA LEU A 91 -4.93 -14.79 12.37
C LEU A 91 -4.84 -15.70 13.60
N SER A 92 -5.05 -17.00 13.40
CA SER A 92 -5.12 -17.98 14.49
C SER A 92 -3.81 -18.18 15.24
N ARG A 93 -2.68 -17.76 14.65
CA ARG A 93 -1.32 -17.76 15.18
C ARG A 93 -0.45 -16.87 14.29
N ASN A 94 0.81 -16.71 14.67
CA ASN A 94 1.80 -16.07 13.82
C ASN A 94 2.14 -16.94 12.59
N PHE A 95 1.83 -16.42 11.41
CA PHE A 95 2.17 -16.98 10.09
C PHE A 95 3.21 -16.14 9.34
N GLY A 96 3.51 -14.94 9.84
CA GLY A 96 4.42 -13.99 9.24
C GLY A 96 3.71 -12.87 8.47
N LYS A 97 4.44 -11.77 8.30
CA LYS A 97 3.97 -10.53 7.65
C LYS A 97 3.33 -10.76 6.27
N GLU A 98 3.91 -11.62 5.43
CA GLU A 98 3.37 -11.92 4.10
C GLU A 98 2.00 -12.60 4.12
N ALA A 99 1.78 -13.47 5.12
CA ALA A 99 0.50 -14.15 5.28
C ALA A 99 -0.57 -13.15 5.76
N ALA A 100 -0.23 -12.27 6.71
CA ALA A 100 -1.09 -11.19 7.16
C ALA A 100 -1.43 -10.23 6.01
N LEU A 101 -0.44 -9.83 5.22
CA LEU A 101 -0.64 -8.98 4.06
C LEU A 101 -1.53 -9.64 3.00
N SER A 102 -1.34 -10.93 2.74
CA SER A 102 -2.17 -11.68 1.81
C SER A 102 -3.63 -11.79 2.28
N ALA A 103 -3.85 -12.10 3.55
CA ALA A 103 -5.19 -12.11 4.15
C ALA A 103 -5.88 -10.72 4.05
N GLY A 104 -5.12 -9.65 4.28
CA GLY A 104 -5.62 -8.28 4.09
C GLY A 104 -5.98 -7.97 2.64
N LEU A 105 -5.18 -8.42 1.68
CA LEU A 105 -5.46 -8.24 0.25
C LEU A 105 -6.70 -9.00 -0.22
N GLU A 106 -6.92 -10.20 0.32
CA GLU A 106 -8.14 -10.98 0.08
C GLU A 106 -9.39 -10.27 0.62
N ALA A 107 -9.27 -9.64 1.80
CA ALA A 107 -10.39 -8.96 2.44
C ALA A 107 -10.69 -7.57 1.87
N ALA A 108 -9.75 -6.93 1.17
CA ALA A 108 -9.89 -5.57 0.64
C ALA A 108 -10.87 -5.47 -0.53
N GLU A 109 -11.77 -4.48 -0.47
CA GLU A 109 -12.85 -4.28 -1.44
C GLU A 109 -12.74 -2.99 -2.27
N GLY A 110 -11.87 -2.06 -1.88
CA GLY A 110 -11.70 -0.75 -2.50
C GLY A 110 -11.11 -0.79 -3.91
N GLU A 111 -11.38 0.25 -4.69
CA GLU A 111 -10.79 0.46 -6.02
C GLU A 111 -9.28 0.68 -5.96
N VAL A 112 -8.82 1.35 -4.91
CA VAL A 112 -7.41 1.47 -4.56
C VAL A 112 -7.13 0.72 -3.27
N VAL A 113 -6.06 -0.07 -3.26
CA VAL A 113 -5.64 -0.84 -2.09
C VAL A 113 -4.25 -0.39 -1.69
N VAL A 114 -4.13 0.14 -0.48
CA VAL A 114 -2.88 0.60 0.11
C VAL A 114 -2.43 -0.42 1.14
N SER A 115 -1.20 -0.93 1.06
CA SER A 115 -0.58 -1.62 2.20
C SER A 115 0.37 -0.68 2.92
N LEU A 116 0.29 -0.64 4.24
CA LEU A 116 1.07 0.25 5.10
C LEU A 116 1.45 -0.48 6.38
N ASP A 117 2.73 -0.42 6.78
CA ASP A 117 3.17 -0.98 8.05
C ASP A 117 2.74 -0.15 9.25
N ALA A 118 2.56 -0.81 10.40
CA ALA A 118 2.19 -0.15 11.64
C ALA A 118 3.31 0.71 12.24
N ASP A 119 4.58 0.48 11.87
CA ASP A 119 5.79 1.04 12.48
C ASP A 119 6.03 2.56 12.35
N LEU A 120 5.03 3.30 11.84
CA LEU A 120 5.03 4.76 11.64
C LEU A 120 6.16 5.28 10.72
N GLN A 121 6.85 4.39 10.02
CA GLN A 121 7.97 4.73 9.16
C GLN A 121 7.55 5.47 7.89
N HIS A 122 6.32 5.26 7.47
CA HIS A 122 5.71 5.89 6.31
C HIS A 122 4.49 6.69 6.76
N PRO A 123 4.50 8.03 6.64
CA PRO A 123 3.38 8.82 7.09
C PRO A 123 2.15 8.59 6.18
N PRO A 124 0.94 8.40 6.76
CA PRO A 124 -0.31 8.34 6.00
C PRO A 124 -0.54 9.52 5.03
N ALA A 125 0.12 10.67 5.28
CA ALA A 125 0.12 11.85 4.40
C ALA A 125 0.64 11.61 2.97
N LEU A 126 1.26 10.45 2.71
CA LEU A 126 1.66 10.04 1.37
C LEU A 126 0.52 9.40 0.56
N ILE A 127 -0.58 8.99 1.20
CA ILE A 127 -1.72 8.36 0.51
C ILE A 127 -2.35 9.31 -0.53
N PRO A 128 -2.64 10.60 -0.24
CA PRO A 128 -3.22 11.51 -1.22
C PRO A 128 -2.40 11.66 -2.52
N PRO A 129 -1.08 11.94 -2.49
CA PRO A 129 -0.31 12.01 -3.73
C PRO A 129 -0.19 10.66 -4.44
N MET A 130 -0.28 9.51 -3.74
CA MET A 130 -0.36 8.20 -4.39
C MET A 130 -1.67 8.02 -5.15
N ILE A 131 -2.81 8.47 -4.58
CA ILE A 131 -4.11 8.45 -5.26
C ILE A 131 -4.08 9.32 -6.52
N GLU A 132 -3.45 10.50 -6.46
CA GLU A 132 -3.29 11.36 -7.64
C GLU A 132 -2.51 10.66 -8.76
N ARG A 133 -1.47 9.90 -8.41
CA ARG A 133 -0.67 9.12 -9.38
C ARG A 133 -1.47 7.97 -10.00
N TRP A 134 -2.27 7.29 -9.19
CA TRP A 134 -3.16 6.26 -9.68
C TRP A 134 -4.21 6.83 -10.65
N ARG A 135 -4.80 7.98 -10.32
CA ARG A 135 -5.70 8.72 -11.22
C ARG A 135 -5.02 9.15 -12.52
N ALA A 136 -3.73 9.48 -12.47
CA ALA A 136 -2.94 9.80 -13.66
C ALA A 136 -2.61 8.58 -14.53
N GLY A 137 -3.06 7.37 -14.15
CA GLY A 137 -2.95 6.15 -14.94
C GLY A 137 -1.98 5.10 -14.39
N ALA A 138 -1.33 5.33 -13.24
CA ALA A 138 -0.46 4.35 -12.62
C ALA A 138 -1.26 3.19 -12.00
N ASP A 139 -0.90 1.95 -12.32
CA ASP A 139 -1.56 0.76 -11.74
C ASP A 139 -0.98 0.36 -10.37
N VAL A 140 0.29 0.72 -10.12
CA VAL A 140 0.98 0.53 -8.84
C VAL A 140 1.81 1.78 -8.55
N VAL A 141 1.78 2.24 -7.29
CA VAL A 141 2.58 3.37 -6.80
C VAL A 141 3.29 2.93 -5.53
N CYS A 142 4.63 2.95 -5.55
CA CYS A 142 5.45 2.61 -4.38
C CYS A 142 6.07 3.88 -3.80
N ALA A 143 6.09 3.98 -2.47
CA ALA A 143 6.86 5.01 -1.79
C ALA A 143 8.27 4.49 -1.51
N VAL A 144 9.27 5.18 -2.05
CA VAL A 144 10.68 4.90 -1.75
C VAL A 144 11.20 5.91 -0.73
N ARG A 145 12.04 5.44 0.19
CA ARG A 145 12.71 6.29 1.16
C ARG A 145 13.86 7.02 0.49
N GLU A 146 14.04 8.30 0.78
CA GLU A 146 15.04 9.15 0.13
C GLU A 146 16.45 8.98 0.73
N ASN A 147 16.58 8.45 1.96
CA ASN A 147 17.86 8.43 2.68
C ASN A 147 18.42 7.01 2.86
N ARG A 148 19.33 6.65 1.96
CA ARG A 148 20.56 5.91 2.28
C ARG A 148 21.65 6.50 1.39
N ASP A 149 22.50 7.34 1.98
CA ASP A 149 23.78 7.73 1.40
C ASP A 149 24.56 6.43 1.11
N ASP A 150 24.46 5.84 -0.11
CA ASP A 150 25.59 5.18 -0.83
C ASP A 150 25.26 4.40 -2.14
N GLU A 151 24.22 4.67 -2.95
CA GLU A 151 24.14 4.00 -4.28
C GLU A 151 23.83 4.90 -5.49
N SER A 152 24.89 5.07 -6.29
CA SER A 152 25.01 5.53 -7.69
C SER A 152 23.71 5.78 -8.48
N SER A 153 23.54 7.03 -8.86
CA SER A 153 22.49 7.61 -9.73
C SER A 153 22.25 6.86 -11.06
N LEU A 154 23.18 6.00 -11.49
CA LEU A 154 23.10 5.23 -12.72
C LEU A 154 22.22 3.96 -12.58
N LYS A 155 22.05 3.40 -11.37
CA LYS A 155 21.14 2.26 -11.14
C LYS A 155 19.65 2.66 -11.16
N ARG A 156 19.34 3.91 -10.76
CA ARG A 156 17.96 4.47 -10.74
C ARG A 156 17.33 4.65 -12.13
N TYR A 157 18.14 4.96 -13.14
CA TYR A 157 17.66 5.09 -14.52
C TYR A 157 17.48 3.72 -15.21
N GLY A 158 18.33 2.74 -14.88
CA GLY A 158 18.26 1.39 -15.45
C GLY A 158 17.00 0.61 -15.02
N ALA A 159 16.63 0.68 -13.73
CA ALA A 159 15.44 -0.02 -13.23
C ALA A 159 14.15 0.51 -13.89
N SER A 160 14.03 1.83 -14.02
CA SER A 160 12.86 2.48 -14.61
C SER A 160 12.67 2.16 -16.10
N LEU A 161 13.76 1.97 -16.85
CA LEU A 161 13.72 1.59 -18.27
C LEU A 161 13.45 0.09 -18.45
N LEU A 162 13.95 -0.76 -17.54
CA LEU A 162 13.73 -2.21 -17.56
C LEU A 162 12.27 -2.60 -17.25
N TYR A 163 11.61 -1.92 -16.29
CA TYR A 163 10.18 -2.13 -16.02
C TYR A 163 9.26 -1.68 -17.16
N LEU A 164 9.68 -0.66 -17.93
CA LEU A 164 8.94 -0.17 -19.09
C LEU A 164 8.99 -1.15 -20.28
N ILE A 165 10.07 -1.94 -20.39
CA ILE A 165 10.26 -2.98 -21.41
C ILE A 165 9.58 -4.31 -20.99
N LEU A 166 9.57 -4.63 -19.69
CA LEU A 166 8.94 -5.85 -19.14
C LEU A 166 7.40 -5.80 -19.09
N GLY A 167 6.78 -4.70 -19.50
CA GLY A 167 5.34 -4.62 -19.77
C GLY A 167 4.85 -5.50 -20.94
N SER A 168 5.68 -6.41 -21.47
CA SER A 168 5.33 -7.26 -22.61
C SER A 168 5.77 -8.73 -22.56
N ALA A 169 6.56 -9.19 -21.58
CA ALA A 169 6.88 -10.62 -21.44
C ALA A 169 7.49 -10.96 -20.06
N ASP A 170 7.15 -12.13 -19.55
CA ASP A 170 7.54 -12.81 -18.31
C ASP A 170 8.87 -12.42 -17.62
N GLY A 171 8.86 -12.43 -16.29
CA GLY A 171 10.07 -12.46 -15.45
C GLY A 171 10.12 -11.35 -14.39
N VAL A 172 9.35 -11.52 -13.32
CA VAL A 172 9.33 -10.60 -12.17
C VAL A 172 10.53 -10.88 -11.27
N THR A 173 11.49 -9.95 -11.22
CA THR A 173 12.49 -9.89 -10.15
C THR A 173 12.24 -8.65 -9.32
N ILE A 174 11.72 -8.84 -8.12
CA ILE A 174 11.47 -7.80 -7.11
C ILE A 174 12.82 -7.32 -6.59
N SER A 175 13.07 -6.01 -6.64
CA SER A 175 14.24 -5.43 -5.98
C SER A 175 14.04 -5.52 -4.45
N PRO A 176 15.03 -5.99 -3.68
CA PRO A 176 14.91 -6.26 -2.24
C PRO A 176 14.73 -5.02 -1.35
N ASP A 177 14.56 -3.83 -1.93
CA ASP A 177 14.55 -2.53 -1.23
C ASP A 177 13.25 -1.72 -1.47
N VAL A 178 12.21 -2.35 -2.03
CA VAL A 178 10.88 -1.74 -2.14
C VAL A 178 10.18 -1.87 -0.78
N GLY A 179 10.05 -0.76 -0.05
CA GLY A 179 9.31 -0.74 1.21
C GLY A 179 7.87 -1.24 1.03
N ASP A 180 7.30 -1.81 2.09
CA ASP A 180 5.97 -2.42 2.09
C ASP A 180 4.83 -1.41 1.88
N PHE A 181 5.14 -0.11 1.84
CA PHE A 181 4.21 0.96 1.57
C PHE A 181 3.96 1.15 0.05
N ARG A 182 2.83 0.60 -0.41
CA ARG A 182 2.40 0.62 -1.82
C ARG A 182 0.91 0.85 -1.97
N LEU A 183 0.52 1.51 -3.04
CA LEU A 183 -0.85 1.61 -3.53
C LEU A 183 -0.97 0.80 -4.81
N MET A 184 -2.01 -0.01 -4.89
CA MET A 184 -2.30 -0.89 -6.03
C MET A 184 -3.73 -0.64 -6.50
N ASP A 185 -3.93 -0.64 -7.82
CA ASP A 185 -5.27 -0.74 -8.40
C ASP A 185 -5.90 -2.10 -8.05
N ARG A 186 -7.21 -2.12 -7.85
CA ARG A 186 -7.95 -3.35 -7.55
C ARG A 186 -7.69 -4.47 -8.55
N GLN A 187 -7.53 -4.17 -9.85
CA GLN A 187 -7.23 -5.19 -10.87
C GLN A 187 -5.86 -5.84 -10.64
N VAL A 188 -4.88 -5.07 -10.17
CA VAL A 188 -3.56 -5.60 -9.79
C VAL A 188 -3.70 -6.53 -8.58
N VAL A 189 -4.46 -6.11 -7.55
CA VAL A 189 -4.70 -6.96 -6.37
C VAL A 189 -5.38 -8.27 -6.75
N LEU A 190 -6.42 -8.22 -7.59
CA LEU A 190 -7.12 -9.41 -8.07
C LEU A 190 -6.20 -10.34 -8.86
N ALA A 191 -5.34 -9.79 -9.71
CA ALA A 191 -4.34 -10.59 -10.44
C ALA A 191 -3.32 -11.24 -9.48
N LEU A 192 -2.84 -10.50 -8.47
CA LEU A 192 -1.93 -11.02 -7.45
C LEU A 192 -2.55 -12.16 -6.64
N LEU A 193 -3.86 -12.11 -6.37
CA LEU A 193 -4.60 -13.16 -5.65
C LEU A 193 -4.81 -14.43 -6.47
N GLN A 194 -4.73 -14.37 -7.80
CA GLN A 194 -4.84 -15.55 -8.67
C GLN A 194 -3.52 -16.32 -8.81
N LEU A 195 -2.41 -15.76 -8.36
CA LEU A 195 -1.12 -16.45 -8.39
C LEU A 195 -1.12 -17.58 -7.34
N PRO A 196 -0.66 -18.80 -7.69
CA PRO A 196 -0.69 -19.97 -6.80
C PRO A 196 0.29 -19.89 -5.61
N GLU A 197 1.10 -18.83 -5.54
CA GLU A 197 2.13 -18.65 -4.52
C GLU A 197 1.54 -18.08 -3.22
N ARG A 198 1.30 -18.97 -2.25
CA ARG A 198 0.86 -18.60 -0.88
C ARG A 198 1.95 -17.94 -0.02
N THR A 199 3.20 -18.08 -0.42
CA THR A 199 4.36 -17.38 0.12
C THR A 199 4.92 -16.57 -1.04
N ARG A 200 4.46 -15.33 -1.17
CA ARG A 200 5.05 -14.39 -2.11
C ARG A 200 6.47 -14.13 -1.63
N PHE A 201 7.44 -14.66 -2.36
CA PHE A 201 8.86 -14.58 -2.02
C PHE A 201 9.29 -13.10 -2.00
N MET A 202 9.39 -12.51 -0.80
CA MET A 202 10.13 -11.25 -0.55
C MET A 202 11.45 -11.52 0.20
N LYS A 203 12.06 -12.70 0.01
CA LYS A 203 13.41 -12.99 0.55
C LYS A 203 14.22 -13.85 -0.41
N GLY A 204 15.24 -13.19 -0.98
CA GLY A 204 16.36 -13.75 -1.74
C GLY A 204 17.37 -12.63 -1.94
#